data_AF-A0A962Y7T8-F1
#
_entry.id   AF-A0A962Y7T8-F1
#
_cell.length_a   1.000
_cell.length_b   1.000
_cell.length_c   1.000
_cell.angle_alpha   90.00
_cell.angle_beta   90.00
_cell.angle_gamma   90.00
#
_symmetry.space_group_name_H-M   'P 1'
#
loop_
_entity.id
_entity.type
_entity.pdbx_description
1 polymer ?
#
loop_
_entity_poly.entity_id
_entity_poly.type
_entity_poly.pdbx_seq_one_letter_code
_entity_poly.pdbx_strand_id
1 'polypeptide(L)'
;MSLNHDDLGQTADDREEQVAAFLIAHPDFFSRHPDALAAIDIPHPTGDAVSLIERQVRTLREQTAVYRRQLEELVGVARENDALAKRLHRLTLALIETHSFDEVVNTLQDELREQFQADSVEMKLFATEQLDAHSHEPGPALFSDFIKRARPNCGRLDKEKLAYLFGSQAGETGSAALIPLSAPPLAGVLAIGSHDPERFHEGKSVDFLQRLAEVVSATLQAAAGPGV
;
A
#
# COMPACT_ATOMS: atom_id res chain seq x y z
N MET A 1 -42.30 -30.87 -40.36
CA MET A 1 -41.69 -32.13 -40.87
C MET A 1 -40.53 -31.68 -41.74
N SER A 2 -39.27 -31.76 -41.33
CA SER A 2 -38.64 -32.74 -40.46
C SER A 2 -37.58 -32.07 -39.58
N LEU A 3 -37.49 -32.57 -38.35
CA LEU A 3 -36.40 -32.32 -37.42
C LEU A 3 -35.12 -32.90 -38.03
N ASN A 4 -34.07 -32.09 -38.21
CA ASN A 4 -32.72 -32.64 -38.36
C ASN A 4 -32.25 -33.04 -36.96
N HIS A 5 -32.55 -34.30 -36.66
CA HIS A 5 -32.17 -35.04 -35.49
C HIS A 5 -30.85 -35.74 -35.80
N ASP A 6 -29.72 -35.08 -35.53
CA ASP A 6 -28.37 -35.65 -35.69
C ASP A 6 -27.41 -35.16 -34.59
N ASP A 7 -27.92 -34.91 -33.38
CA ASP A 7 -27.13 -34.48 -32.21
C ASP A 7 -27.16 -35.51 -31.07
N LEU A 8 -27.16 -36.80 -31.40
CA LEU A 8 -27.13 -37.88 -30.42
C LEU A 8 -26.17 -38.98 -30.90
N GLY A 9 -24.88 -38.81 -30.57
CA GLY A 9 -23.94 -39.94 -30.56
C GLY A 9 -22.56 -39.72 -31.15
N GLN A 10 -22.00 -38.51 -31.21
CA GLN A 10 -20.55 -38.40 -31.42
C GLN A 10 -19.83 -39.02 -30.22
N THR A 11 -19.20 -40.16 -30.44
CA THR A 11 -18.30 -40.75 -29.45
C THR A 11 -17.09 -39.82 -29.28
N ALA A 12 -16.41 -39.89 -28.13
CA ALA A 12 -15.18 -39.12 -27.93
C ALA A 12 -14.15 -39.40 -29.04
N ASP A 13 -14.14 -40.63 -29.54
CA ASP A 13 -13.29 -41.13 -30.62
C ASP A 13 -13.57 -40.43 -31.96
N ASP A 14 -14.85 -40.28 -32.34
CA ASP A 14 -15.23 -39.56 -33.58
C ASP A 14 -14.82 -38.08 -33.54
N ARG A 15 -14.83 -37.47 -32.35
CA ARG A 15 -14.39 -36.09 -32.15
C ARG A 15 -12.87 -35.97 -32.20
N GLU A 16 -12.15 -36.94 -31.63
CA GLU A 16 -10.69 -37.00 -31.70
C GLU A 16 -10.20 -37.15 -33.14
N GLU A 17 -10.83 -38.01 -33.95
CA GLU A 17 -10.52 -38.17 -35.37
C GLU A 17 -10.76 -36.87 -36.16
N GLN A 18 -11.87 -36.17 -35.88
CA GLN A 18 -12.17 -34.89 -36.51
C GLN A 18 -11.15 -33.80 -36.14
N VAL A 19 -10.75 -33.73 -34.87
CA VAL A 19 -9.71 -32.79 -34.41
C VAL A 19 -8.37 -33.11 -35.05
N ALA A 20 -7.99 -34.38 -35.15
CA ALA A 20 -6.76 -34.81 -35.80
C ALA A 20 -6.76 -34.45 -37.30
N ALA A 21 -7.83 -34.76 -38.02
CA ALA A 21 -7.97 -34.41 -39.44
C ALA A 21 -7.92 -32.89 -39.66
N PHE A 22 -8.53 -32.11 -38.76
CA PHE A 22 -8.53 -30.65 -38.81
C PHE A 22 -7.12 -30.07 -38.60
N LEU A 23 -6.35 -30.57 -37.64
CA LEU A 23 -4.97 -30.15 -37.38
C LEU A 23 -4.02 -30.51 -38.52
N ILE A 24 -4.20 -31.67 -39.17
CA ILE A 24 -3.42 -32.08 -40.35
C ILE A 24 -3.71 -31.16 -41.54
N ALA A 25 -4.98 -30.80 -41.75
CA ALA A 25 -5.39 -29.91 -42.83
C ALA A 25 -4.91 -28.45 -42.63
N HIS A 26 -4.61 -28.06 -41.38
CA HIS A 26 -4.20 -26.70 -41.02
C HIS A 26 -2.89 -26.70 -40.22
N PRO A 27 -1.73 -26.91 -40.87
CA PRO A 27 -0.44 -26.98 -40.18
C PRO A 27 -0.02 -25.64 -39.53
N ASP A 28 -0.63 -24.53 -39.95
CA ASP A 28 -0.42 -23.19 -39.40
C ASP A 28 -1.28 -22.90 -38.16
N PHE A 29 -2.14 -23.83 -37.75
CA PHE A 29 -3.11 -23.66 -36.68
C PHE A 29 -2.47 -23.19 -35.37
N PHE A 30 -1.36 -23.81 -34.94
CA PHE A 30 -0.67 -23.43 -33.71
C PHE A 30 0.11 -22.11 -33.83
N SER A 31 0.44 -21.67 -35.04
CA SER A 31 1.00 -20.33 -35.28
C SER A 31 -0.08 -19.26 -35.14
N ARG A 32 -1.32 -19.56 -35.54
CA ARG A 32 -2.48 -18.65 -35.38
C ARG A 32 -3.07 -18.67 -33.97
N HIS A 33 -2.88 -19.76 -33.23
CA HIS A 33 -3.38 -19.95 -31.87
C HIS A 33 -2.25 -20.33 -30.90
N PRO A 34 -1.31 -19.41 -30.60
CA PRO A 34 -0.18 -19.68 -29.73
C PRO A 34 -0.60 -20.04 -28.29
N ASP A 35 -1.75 -19.53 -27.83
CA ASP A 35 -2.31 -19.83 -26.51
C ASP A 35 -2.75 -21.29 -26.38
N ALA A 36 -3.25 -21.90 -27.46
CA ALA A 36 -3.62 -23.31 -27.50
C ALA A 36 -2.38 -24.20 -27.37
N LEU A 37 -1.29 -23.85 -28.07
CA LEU A 37 -0.01 -24.55 -27.95
C LEU A 37 0.62 -24.39 -26.56
N ALA A 38 0.45 -23.22 -25.92
CA ALA A 38 0.91 -22.99 -24.56
C ALA A 38 0.18 -23.85 -23.51
N ALA A 39 -1.08 -24.19 -23.77
CA ALA A 39 -1.93 -25.00 -22.90
C ALA A 39 -1.80 -26.52 -23.11
N ILE A 40 -1.28 -26.97 -24.26
CA ILE A 40 -1.08 -28.39 -24.55
C ILE A 40 0.26 -28.87 -23.98
N ASP A 41 0.26 -30.00 -23.28
CA ASP A 41 1.45 -30.75 -22.88
C ASP A 41 1.68 -31.87 -23.91
N ILE A 42 2.65 -31.68 -24.82
CA ILE A 42 3.01 -32.70 -25.83
C ILE A 42 4.27 -33.43 -25.34
N PRO A 43 4.13 -34.59 -24.67
CA PRO A 43 5.29 -35.38 -24.29
C PRO A 43 6.05 -35.81 -25.55
N HIS A 44 7.33 -35.46 -25.64
CA HIS A 44 8.24 -35.96 -26.66
C HIS A 44 8.79 -37.31 -26.18
N PRO A 45 8.44 -38.43 -26.83
CA PRO A 45 8.90 -39.73 -26.39
C PRO A 45 10.37 -39.92 -26.78
N THR A 46 11.30 -39.56 -25.89
CA THR A 46 12.72 -39.96 -25.96
C THR A 46 13.05 -41.05 -24.94
N GLY A 47 12.32 -42.18 -24.96
CA GLY A 47 12.62 -43.33 -24.08
C GLY A 47 12.82 -42.96 -22.59
N ASP A 48 13.79 -43.57 -21.91
CA ASP A 48 14.14 -43.32 -20.49
C ASP A 48 14.86 -41.97 -20.23
N ALA A 49 15.13 -41.17 -21.27
CA ALA A 49 15.86 -39.91 -21.14
C ALA A 49 14.93 -38.69 -21.23
N VAL A 50 14.94 -37.87 -20.18
CA VAL A 50 14.21 -36.59 -20.12
C VAL A 50 14.78 -35.62 -21.18
N SER A 51 13.93 -35.13 -22.08
CA SER A 51 14.34 -34.17 -23.12
C SER A 51 14.79 -32.85 -22.48
N LEU A 52 16.03 -32.43 -22.79
CA LEU A 52 16.58 -31.16 -22.33
C LEU A 52 15.74 -29.96 -22.79
N ILE A 53 15.10 -30.06 -23.96
CA ILE A 53 14.22 -29.01 -24.50
C ILE A 53 12.95 -28.90 -23.66
N GLU A 54 12.33 -30.02 -23.28
CA GLU A 54 11.15 -30.02 -22.39
C GLU A 54 11.50 -29.42 -21.03
N ARG A 55 12.66 -29.79 -20.47
CA ARG A 55 13.15 -29.23 -19.20
C ARG A 55 13.45 -27.73 -19.32
N GLN A 56 13.96 -27.28 -20.46
CA GLN A 56 14.24 -25.87 -20.73
C GLN A 56 12.94 -25.07 -20.90
N VAL A 57 11.96 -25.59 -21.65
CA VAL A 57 10.65 -24.96 -21.82
C VAL A 57 9.91 -24.87 -20.48
N ARG A 58 9.94 -25.93 -19.66
CA ARG A 58 9.36 -25.91 -18.31
C ARG A 58 10.01 -24.83 -17.44
N THR A 59 11.34 -24.79 -17.41
CA THR A 59 12.09 -23.76 -16.67
C THR A 59 11.71 -22.35 -17.11
N LEU A 60 11.62 -22.11 -18.43
CA LEU A 60 11.24 -20.80 -18.97
C LEU A 60 9.80 -20.41 -18.62
N ARG A 61 8.85 -21.38 -18.65
CA ARG A 61 7.47 -21.15 -18.23
C ARG A 61 7.38 -20.81 -16.74
N GLU A 62 8.11 -21.54 -15.89
CA GLU A 62 8.20 -21.28 -14.45
C GLU A 62 8.79 -19.88 -14.17
N GLN A 63 9.89 -19.52 -14.83
CA GLN A 63 10.49 -18.19 -14.73
C GLN A 63 9.53 -17.09 -15.19
N THR A 64 8.84 -17.29 -16.31
CA THR A 64 7.86 -16.33 -16.83
C THR A 64 6.71 -16.12 -15.83
N ALA A 65 6.23 -17.19 -15.20
CA ALA A 65 5.19 -17.11 -14.17
C ALA A 65 5.68 -16.34 -12.93
N VAL A 66 6.92 -16.58 -12.48
CA VAL A 66 7.54 -15.84 -11.37
C VAL A 66 7.66 -14.36 -11.71
N TYR A 67 8.17 -14.01 -12.88
CA TYR A 67 8.32 -12.60 -13.27
C TYR A 67 6.98 -11.89 -13.43
N ARG A 68 5.95 -12.55 -13.98
CA ARG A 68 4.60 -11.97 -14.05
C ARG A 68 4.07 -11.65 -12.65
N ARG A 69 4.21 -12.57 -11.70
CA ARG A 69 3.78 -12.35 -10.31
C ARG A 69 4.53 -11.19 -9.66
N GLN A 70 5.85 -11.11 -9.85
CA GLN A 70 6.65 -10.00 -9.33
C GLN A 70 6.24 -8.66 -9.94
N LEU A 71 5.94 -8.64 -11.25
CA LEU A 71 5.48 -7.43 -11.93
C LEU A 71 4.10 -7.00 -11.44
N GLU A 72 3.17 -7.94 -11.25
CA GLU A 72 1.86 -7.66 -10.67
C GLU A 72 1.97 -7.07 -9.25
N GLU A 73 2.85 -7.62 -8.42
CA GLU A 73 3.15 -7.09 -7.09
C GLU A 73 3.72 -5.67 -7.14
N LEU A 74 4.72 -5.42 -8.00
CA LEU A 74 5.31 -4.09 -8.17
C LEU A 74 4.28 -3.06 -8.69
N VAL A 75 3.42 -3.46 -9.64
CA VAL A 75 2.34 -2.59 -10.13
C VAL A 75 1.32 -2.32 -9.03
N GLY A 76 1.01 -3.31 -8.18
CA GLY A 76 0.17 -3.14 -7.00
C GLY A 76 0.73 -2.06 -6.06
N VAL A 77 1.99 -2.21 -5.65
CA VAL A 77 2.69 -1.22 -4.79
C VAL A 77 2.74 0.15 -5.45
N ALA A 78 3.02 0.22 -6.76
CA ALA A 78 3.05 1.50 -7.48
C ALA A 78 1.69 2.22 -7.49
N ARG A 79 0.58 1.48 -7.63
CA ARG A 79 -0.78 2.03 -7.57
C ARG A 79 -1.13 2.53 -6.17
N GLU A 80 -0.76 1.78 -5.14
CA GLU A 80 -0.95 2.21 -3.74
C GLU A 80 -0.18 3.50 -3.45
N ASN A 81 1.09 3.57 -3.87
CA ASN A 81 1.92 4.76 -3.72
C ASN A 81 1.37 5.97 -4.48
N ASP A 82 0.89 5.79 -5.72
CA ASP A 82 0.27 6.87 -6.50
C ASP A 82 -1.02 7.38 -5.82
N ALA A 83 -1.83 6.48 -5.25
CA ALA A 83 -3.01 6.87 -4.49
C ALA A 83 -2.63 7.67 -3.23
N LEU A 84 -1.60 7.26 -2.48
CA LEU A 84 -1.09 8.00 -1.32
C LEU A 84 -0.55 9.38 -1.73
N ALA A 85 0.20 9.47 -2.82
CA ALA A 85 0.73 10.73 -3.34
C ALA A 85 -0.39 11.72 -3.70
N LYS A 86 -1.45 11.23 -4.36
CA LYS A 86 -2.64 12.04 -4.68
C LYS A 86 -3.35 12.55 -3.42
N ARG A 87 -3.50 11.70 -2.40
CA ARG A 87 -4.11 12.10 -1.12
C ARG A 87 -3.27 13.16 -0.40
N LEU A 88 -1.95 12.95 -0.32
CA LEU A 88 -1.03 13.93 0.27
C LEU A 88 -1.07 15.26 -0.48
N HIS A 89 -1.13 15.23 -1.82
CA HIS A 89 -1.23 16.44 -2.62
C HIS A 89 -2.52 17.21 -2.34
N ARG A 90 -3.68 16.53 -2.27
CA ARG A 90 -4.96 17.18 -1.91
C ARG A 90 -4.92 17.80 -0.52
N LEU A 91 -4.44 17.04 0.47
CA LEU A 91 -4.25 17.54 1.82
C LEU A 91 -3.36 18.79 1.83
N THR A 92 -2.25 18.76 1.09
CA THR A 92 -1.34 19.90 0.99
C THR A 92 -2.06 21.14 0.45
N LEU A 93 -2.88 20.99 -0.60
CA LEU A 93 -3.68 22.08 -1.15
C LEU A 93 -4.72 22.60 -0.13
N ALA A 94 -5.43 21.70 0.54
CA ALA A 94 -6.41 22.07 1.57
C ALA A 94 -5.76 22.85 2.73
N LEU A 95 -4.56 22.46 3.16
CA LEU A 95 -3.83 23.17 4.20
C LEU A 95 -3.32 24.54 3.73
N ILE A 96 -2.96 24.71 2.46
CA ILE A 96 -2.56 26.02 1.91
C ILE A 96 -3.72 27.02 1.93
N GLU A 97 -4.96 26.55 1.79
CA GLU A 97 -6.15 27.40 1.81
C GLU A 97 -6.57 27.85 3.21
N THR A 98 -5.94 27.32 4.27
CA THR A 98 -6.24 27.71 5.66
C THR A 98 -5.57 29.03 6.03
N HIS A 99 -6.22 29.78 6.93
CA HIS A 99 -5.79 31.13 7.33
C HIS A 99 -5.58 31.29 8.84
N SER A 100 -5.98 30.30 9.63
CA SER A 100 -5.76 30.29 11.07
C SER A 100 -5.22 28.95 11.55
N PHE A 101 -4.59 28.98 12.72
CA PHE A 101 -4.07 27.78 13.36
C PHE A 101 -5.17 26.73 13.62
N ASP A 102 -6.35 27.17 14.08
CA ASP A 102 -7.47 26.25 14.34
C ASP A 102 -8.00 25.63 13.03
N GLU A 103 -8.04 26.39 11.94
CA GLU A 103 -8.38 25.86 10.61
C GLU A 103 -7.37 24.82 10.12
N VAL A 104 -6.07 25.05 10.32
CA VAL A 104 -5.02 24.06 9.99
C VAL A 104 -5.28 22.74 10.72
N VAL A 105 -5.52 22.81 12.03
CA VAL A 105 -5.72 21.62 12.87
C VAL A 105 -7.00 20.87 12.48
N ASN A 106 -8.11 21.59 12.29
CA ASN A 106 -9.39 20.98 11.92
C ASN A 106 -9.33 20.33 10.53
N THR A 107 -8.85 21.06 9.51
CA THR A 107 -8.70 20.54 8.15
C THR A 107 -7.79 19.30 8.13
N LEU A 108 -6.69 19.33 8.88
CA LEU A 108 -5.79 18.18 8.98
C LEU A 108 -6.48 16.95 9.60
N GLN A 109 -7.22 17.13 10.69
CA GLN A 109 -7.93 16.02 11.33
C GLN A 109 -8.98 15.42 10.40
N ASP A 110 -9.75 16.25 9.71
CA ASP A 110 -10.82 15.80 8.82
C ASP A 110 -10.25 15.07 7.61
N GLU A 111 -9.24 15.64 6.94
CA GLU A 111 -8.59 15.01 5.79
C GLU A 111 -7.88 13.69 6.16
N LEU A 112 -7.28 13.59 7.36
CA LEU A 112 -6.68 12.34 7.82
C LEU A 112 -7.73 11.26 8.12
N ARG A 113 -8.89 11.64 8.67
CA ARG A 113 -10.00 10.71 8.87
C ARG A 113 -10.63 10.28 7.54
N GLU A 114 -10.81 11.18 6.60
CA GLU A 114 -11.48 10.88 5.33
C GLU A 114 -10.55 10.20 4.30
N GLN A 115 -9.40 10.81 4.01
CA GLN A 115 -8.52 10.34 2.93
C GLN A 115 -7.60 9.21 3.37
N PHE A 116 -7.16 9.23 4.63
CA PHE A 116 -6.26 8.23 5.18
C PHE A 116 -7.00 7.15 5.99
N GLN A 117 -8.34 7.23 6.07
CA GLN A 117 -9.26 6.35 6.82
C GLN A 117 -8.76 6.04 8.24
N ALA A 118 -8.14 7.03 8.88
CA ALA A 118 -7.65 6.89 10.24
C ALA A 118 -8.82 6.72 11.21
N ASP A 119 -8.71 5.74 12.10
CA ASP A 119 -9.75 5.49 13.11
C ASP A 119 -9.62 6.51 14.26
N SER A 120 -8.39 6.93 14.55
CA SER A 120 -8.09 7.97 15.52
C SER A 120 -6.98 8.89 15.03
N VAL A 121 -7.12 10.19 15.29
CA VAL A 121 -6.13 11.21 14.93
C VAL A 121 -5.97 12.14 16.13
N GLU A 122 -4.76 12.24 16.65
CA GLU A 122 -4.44 13.00 17.86
C GLU A 122 -3.22 13.88 17.60
N MET A 123 -3.33 15.16 17.92
CA MET A 123 -2.21 16.10 17.84
C MET A 123 -1.90 16.64 19.23
N LYS A 124 -0.65 16.51 19.66
CA LYS A 124 -0.16 17.08 20.91
C LYS A 124 0.98 18.04 20.60
N LEU A 125 0.81 19.31 20.98
CA LEU A 125 1.77 20.37 20.78
C LEU A 125 2.30 20.86 22.13
N PHE A 126 3.57 21.24 22.13
CA PHE A 126 4.35 21.66 23.28
C PHE A 126 5.13 22.92 22.91
N ALA A 127 5.49 23.75 23.87
CA ALA A 127 6.46 24.80 23.63
C ALA A 127 7.86 24.18 23.45
N THR A 128 8.64 24.66 22.50
CA THR A 128 9.99 24.13 22.22
C THR A 128 10.89 24.17 23.47
N GLU A 129 10.74 25.20 24.31
CA GLU A 129 11.48 25.33 25.58
C GLU A 129 11.21 24.17 26.56
N GLN A 130 10.00 23.61 26.57
CA GLN A 130 9.63 22.49 27.45
C GLN A 130 10.35 21.18 27.05
N LEU A 131 10.67 21.02 25.77
CA LEU A 131 11.40 19.85 25.24
C LEU A 131 12.90 19.89 25.57
N ASP A 132 13.45 21.07 25.78
CA ASP A 132 14.86 21.28 26.13
C ASP A 132 15.10 21.29 27.64
N ALA A 133 14.11 21.76 28.41
CA ALA A 133 14.20 21.81 29.86
C ALA A 133 14.01 20.46 30.57
N HIS A 134 13.88 19.34 29.84
CA HIS A 134 13.43 18.05 30.40
C HIS A 134 12.25 18.25 31.35
N SER A 135 11.15 18.83 30.82
CA SER A 135 9.97 19.13 31.61
C SER A 135 9.56 17.93 32.46
N HIS A 136 9.20 18.15 33.72
CA HIS A 136 8.67 17.10 34.59
C HIS A 136 7.26 16.65 34.18
N GLU A 137 6.69 17.27 33.15
CA GLU A 137 5.44 16.82 32.55
C GLU A 137 5.66 15.53 31.77
N PRO A 138 4.80 14.51 31.97
CA PRO A 138 4.97 13.20 31.34
C PRO A 138 4.89 13.27 29.82
N GLY A 139 4.16 14.23 29.25
CA GLY A 139 4.00 14.38 27.80
C GLY A 139 5.30 14.71 27.07
N PRO A 140 5.86 15.92 27.24
CA PRO A 140 7.07 16.31 26.50
C PRO A 140 8.26 15.38 26.78
N ALA A 141 8.37 14.80 27.97
CA ALA A 141 9.40 13.82 28.30
C ALA A 141 9.28 12.51 27.51
N LEU A 142 8.05 12.04 27.22
CA LEU A 142 7.82 10.82 26.43
C LEU A 142 8.17 10.99 24.94
N PHE A 143 8.10 12.21 24.41
CA PHE A 143 8.25 12.49 22.99
C PHE A 143 9.47 13.36 22.64
N SER A 144 10.25 13.86 23.61
CA SER A 144 11.39 14.76 23.37
C SER A 144 12.40 14.17 22.39
N ASP A 145 12.82 12.92 22.61
CA ASP A 145 13.80 12.25 21.76
C ASP A 145 13.23 11.96 20.37
N PHE A 146 11.94 11.65 20.30
CA PHE A 146 11.26 11.37 19.04
C PHE A 146 11.17 12.63 18.17
N ILE A 147 10.76 13.76 18.77
CA ILE A 147 10.67 15.05 18.09
C ILE A 147 12.06 15.51 17.65
N LYS A 148 13.09 15.39 18.50
CA LYS A 148 14.49 15.74 18.19
C LYS A 148 15.08 14.91 17.05
N ARG A 149 14.68 13.64 16.93
CA ARG A 149 15.09 12.78 15.80
C ARG A 149 14.45 13.20 14.47
N ALA A 150 13.31 13.91 14.51
CA ALA A 150 12.58 14.38 13.34
C ALA A 150 12.32 13.29 12.29
N ARG A 151 12.05 12.05 12.73
CA ARG A 151 11.74 10.91 11.87
C ARG A 151 10.42 10.26 12.29
N PRO A 152 9.48 10.07 11.36
CA PRO A 152 8.26 9.32 11.61
C PRO A 152 8.54 7.88 12.04
N ASN A 153 7.62 7.32 12.80
CA ASN A 153 7.65 5.93 13.22
C ASN A 153 6.29 5.25 12.94
N CYS A 154 6.29 3.99 12.53
CA CYS A 154 5.11 3.20 12.27
C CYS A 154 5.15 1.91 13.08
N GLY A 155 3.99 1.40 13.49
CA GLY A 155 3.84 0.07 14.06
C GLY A 155 3.13 0.10 15.39
N ARG A 156 3.47 -0.86 16.25
CA ARG A 156 2.90 -0.95 17.60
C ARG A 156 3.65 -0.01 18.54
N LEU A 157 2.92 0.91 19.12
CA LEU A 157 3.46 1.85 20.10
C LEU A 157 3.45 1.26 21.51
N ASP A 158 4.35 1.78 22.35
CA ASP A 158 4.39 1.46 23.78
C ASP A 158 3.07 1.82 24.45
N LYS A 159 2.65 1.02 25.44
CA LYS A 159 1.37 1.25 26.16
C LYS A 159 1.27 2.64 26.77
N GLU A 160 2.38 3.19 27.27
CA GLU A 160 2.43 4.54 27.86
C GLU A 160 2.16 5.61 26.81
N LYS A 161 2.76 5.50 25.61
CA LYS A 161 2.53 6.43 24.50
C LYS A 161 1.11 6.32 23.96
N LEU A 162 0.59 5.10 23.82
CA LEU A 162 -0.80 4.88 23.39
C LEU A 162 -1.79 5.48 24.38
N ALA A 163 -1.60 5.24 25.68
CA ALA A 163 -2.46 5.80 26.72
C ALA A 163 -2.41 7.33 26.74
N TYR A 164 -1.23 7.92 26.55
CA TYR A 164 -1.09 9.38 26.48
C TYR A 164 -1.74 9.99 25.24
N LEU A 165 -1.60 9.35 24.07
CA LEU A 165 -2.12 9.87 22.81
C LEU A 165 -3.62 9.64 22.66
N PHE A 166 -4.07 8.39 22.82
CA PHE A 166 -5.41 7.95 22.48
C PHE A 166 -6.30 7.67 23.70
N GLY A 167 -5.79 7.79 24.93
CA GLY A 167 -6.57 7.66 26.16
C GLY A 167 -7.33 6.34 26.24
N SER A 168 -8.67 6.41 26.29
CA SER A 168 -9.57 5.25 26.33
C SER A 168 -9.52 4.38 25.07
N GLN A 169 -9.16 4.94 23.92
CA GLN A 169 -9.05 4.22 22.64
C GLN A 169 -7.71 3.48 22.46
N ALA A 170 -6.79 3.62 23.43
CA ALA A 170 -5.49 2.96 23.39
C ALA A 170 -5.59 1.43 23.27
N GLY A 171 -6.66 0.81 23.81
CA GLY A 171 -6.89 -0.63 23.75
C GLY A 171 -7.38 -1.13 22.38
N GLU A 172 -7.91 -0.24 21.54
CA GLU A 172 -8.50 -0.57 20.24
C GLU A 172 -7.55 -0.29 19.08
N THR A 173 -6.42 0.37 19.33
CA THR A 173 -5.44 0.72 18.30
C THR A 173 -4.51 -0.48 18.03
N GLY A 174 -4.69 -1.13 16.89
CA GLY A 174 -3.88 -2.27 16.43
C GLY A 174 -2.51 -1.83 15.88
N SER A 175 -2.48 -0.71 15.16
CA SER A 175 -1.25 -0.07 14.67
C SER A 175 -1.37 1.45 14.70
N ALA A 176 -0.22 2.14 14.75
CA ALA A 176 -0.19 3.60 14.74
C ALA A 176 1.02 4.15 13.97
N ALA A 177 0.84 5.34 13.42
CA ALA A 177 1.90 6.16 12.85
C ALA A 177 2.10 7.41 13.71
N LEU A 178 3.35 7.66 14.11
CA LEU A 178 3.77 8.89 14.77
C LEU A 178 4.54 9.77 13.80
N ILE A 179 4.21 11.05 13.80
CA ILE A 179 4.76 12.06 12.92
C ILE A 179 5.27 13.20 13.82
N PRO A 180 6.57 13.50 13.84
CA PRO A 180 7.10 14.62 14.61
C PRO A 180 6.75 15.93 13.90
N LEU A 181 6.31 16.92 14.66
CA LEU A 181 6.00 18.27 14.17
C LEU A 181 6.98 19.27 14.77
N SER A 182 7.49 20.19 13.95
CA SER A 182 8.43 21.23 14.38
C SER A 182 8.06 22.57 13.77
N ALA A 183 7.50 23.46 14.57
CA ALA A 183 7.05 24.79 14.15
C ALA A 183 7.36 25.84 15.24
N PRO A 184 8.65 26.19 15.46
CA PRO A 184 9.06 27.12 16.53
C PRO A 184 8.19 28.39 16.63
N PRO A 185 7.71 28.77 17.83
CA PRO A 185 8.12 28.26 19.15
C PRO A 185 7.39 27.00 19.62
N LEU A 186 6.66 26.31 18.74
CA LEU A 186 5.94 25.07 19.02
C LEU A 186 6.66 23.86 18.43
N ALA A 187 6.48 22.70 19.07
CA ALA A 187 6.88 21.41 18.54
C ALA A 187 5.96 20.34 19.12
N GLY A 188 5.82 19.20 18.45
CA GLY A 188 4.83 18.22 18.88
C GLY A 188 4.84 16.92 18.13
N VAL A 189 3.77 16.17 18.32
CA VAL A 189 3.54 14.89 17.68
C VAL A 189 2.12 14.83 17.14
N LEU A 190 2.01 14.38 15.91
CA LEU A 190 0.78 13.94 15.29
C LEU A 190 0.76 12.42 15.28
N ALA A 191 -0.29 11.84 15.84
CA ALA A 191 -0.48 10.41 15.95
C ALA A 191 -1.73 10.01 15.14
N ILE A 192 -1.57 8.98 14.32
CA ILE A 192 -2.63 8.40 13.50
C ILE A 192 -2.77 6.94 13.93
N GLY A 193 -3.93 6.57 14.45
CA GLY A 193 -4.24 5.22 14.90
C GLY A 193 -5.17 4.48 13.94
N SER A 194 -5.02 3.16 13.92
CA SER A 194 -5.87 2.23 13.18
C SER A 194 -6.15 0.99 14.01
N HIS A 195 -7.36 0.45 13.91
CA HIS A 195 -7.77 -0.83 14.48
C HIS A 195 -7.07 -2.01 13.79
N ASP A 196 -6.77 -1.85 12.49
CA ASP A 196 -6.01 -2.84 11.73
C ASP A 196 -4.52 -2.82 12.12
N PRO A 197 -3.94 -3.93 12.61
CA PRO A 197 -2.53 -4.03 12.98
C PRO A 197 -1.56 -4.00 11.80
N GLU A 198 -2.01 -4.33 10.59
CA GLU A 198 -1.15 -4.39 9.40
C GLU A 198 -1.14 -3.08 8.61
N ARG A 199 -2.00 -2.13 8.96
CA ARG A 199 -2.13 -0.87 8.20
C ARG A 199 -0.88 0.00 8.26
N PHE A 200 -0.36 0.24 9.46
CA PHE A 200 0.86 1.02 9.66
C PHE A 200 2.04 0.10 9.97
N HIS A 201 2.49 -0.66 8.98
CA HIS A 201 3.68 -1.51 9.09
C HIS A 201 4.97 -0.79 8.66
N GLU A 202 6.10 -1.19 9.23
CA GLU A 202 7.41 -0.64 8.88
C GLU A 202 7.75 -0.95 7.40
N GLY A 203 8.21 0.05 6.66
CA GLY A 203 8.83 -0.13 5.33
C GLY A 203 8.15 0.57 4.15
N LYS A 204 6.82 0.79 4.14
CA LYS A 204 6.12 1.33 2.95
C LYS A 204 5.69 2.80 3.05
N SER A 205 5.54 3.34 4.26
CA SER A 205 4.85 4.63 4.46
C SER A 205 5.71 5.74 5.06
N VAL A 206 6.96 5.45 5.45
CA VAL A 206 7.79 6.41 6.21
C VAL A 206 8.10 7.67 5.39
N ASP A 207 8.37 7.54 4.09
CA ASP A 207 8.64 8.68 3.21
C ASP A 207 7.42 9.58 3.04
N PHE A 208 6.22 9.00 2.96
CA PHE A 208 4.98 9.79 2.89
C PHE A 208 4.70 10.51 4.20
N LEU A 209 4.89 9.84 5.33
CA LEU A 209 4.73 10.43 6.66
C LEU A 209 5.77 11.54 6.90
N GLN A 210 6.97 11.40 6.34
CA GLN A 210 8.02 12.42 6.42
C GLN A 210 7.58 13.68 5.66
N ARG A 211 7.08 13.52 4.43
CA ARG A 211 6.54 14.65 3.66
C ARG A 211 5.33 15.29 4.36
N LEU A 212 4.47 14.48 4.96
CA LEU A 212 3.35 14.98 5.77
C LEU A 212 3.86 15.79 6.97
N ALA A 213 4.88 15.32 7.68
CA ALA A 213 5.53 16.04 8.77
C ALA A 213 6.00 17.42 8.32
N GLU A 214 6.68 17.49 7.18
CA GLU A 214 7.23 18.71 6.60
C GLU A 214 6.13 19.71 6.23
N VAL A 215 5.10 19.25 5.52
CA VAL A 215 3.96 20.10 5.11
C VAL A 215 3.23 20.64 6.33
N VAL A 216 2.84 19.77 7.27
CA VAL A 216 2.09 20.17 8.46
C VAL A 216 2.91 21.11 9.34
N SER A 217 4.19 20.82 9.52
CA SER A 217 5.09 21.69 10.28
C SER A 217 5.21 23.08 9.65
N ALA A 218 5.35 23.15 8.32
CA ALA A 218 5.43 24.43 7.60
C ALA A 218 4.12 25.23 7.66
N THR A 219 2.97 24.56 7.52
CA THR A 219 1.65 25.22 7.60
C THR A 219 1.36 25.72 9.01
N LEU A 220 1.70 24.92 10.03
CA LEU A 220 1.59 25.34 11.43
C LEU A 220 2.51 26.53 11.73
N GLN A 221 3.75 26.53 11.22
CA GLN A 221 4.68 27.65 11.38
C GLN A 221 4.13 28.93 10.76
N ALA A 222 3.56 28.84 9.55
CA ALA A 222 2.98 29.98 8.86
C ALA A 222 1.75 30.53 9.61
N ALA A 223 0.89 29.65 10.13
CA ALA A 223 -0.30 30.03 10.89
C ALA A 223 0.01 30.52 12.32
N ALA A 224 1.13 30.10 12.91
CA ALA A 224 1.58 30.50 14.24
C ALA A 224 2.43 31.79 14.24
N GLY A 225 2.91 32.23 13.08
CA GLY A 225 3.54 33.54 12.94
C GLY A 225 2.55 34.66 13.28
N PRO A 226 2.99 35.82 13.81
CA PRO A 226 2.12 36.97 13.95
C PRO A 226 1.53 37.25 12.56
N GLY A 227 0.21 37.11 12.45
CA GLY A 227 -0.52 37.40 11.23
C GLY A 227 -0.12 38.78 10.70
N VAL A 228 -0.19 38.93 9.39
CA VAL A 228 -0.26 40.21 8.69
C VAL A 228 -1.10 41.22 9.48
#